data_AF-A0A5C7E0T6-F1
#
_entry.id   AF-A0A5C7E0T6-F1
#
_cell.length_a   1.000
_cell.length_b   1.000
_cell.length_c   1.000
_cell.angle_alpha   90.00
_cell.angle_beta   90.00
_cell.angle_gamma   90.00
#
_symmetry.space_group_name_H-M   'P 1'
#
loop_
_entity.id
_entity.type
_entity.pdbx_description
1 polymer ?
#
loop_
_entity_poly.entity_id
_entity_poly.type
_entity_poly.pdbx_seq_one_letter_code
_entity_poly.pdbx_strand_id
1 'polypeptide(L)'
;MAVKITDICIACGSCIDECPVSAIVDDANNPEGEDRYYVYADKCVECVSYNEQPACASACPTDGCIVWSDVVSGQPSRDNIGGELRDGSTPVIA
;
A
#
# COMPACT_ATOMS: atom_id res chain seq x y z
N MET A 1 -4.36 -8.58 2.90
CA MET A 1 -4.47 -7.26 3.53
C MET A 1 -4.05 -6.24 2.51
N ALA A 2 -4.13 -4.96 2.83
CA ALA A 2 -3.53 -3.97 1.98
C ALA A 2 -2.89 -2.85 2.76
N VAL A 3 -1.87 -2.28 2.14
CA VAL A 3 -1.66 -0.85 2.25
C VAL A 3 -2.61 -0.15 1.29
N LYS A 4 -2.98 1.10 1.59
CA LYS A 4 -3.73 1.97 0.69
C LYS A 4 -2.84 3.16 0.33
N ILE A 5 -2.89 3.58 -0.92
CA ILE A 5 -2.29 4.85 -1.37
C ILE A 5 -3.36 5.93 -1.23
N THR A 6 -3.06 7.03 -0.55
CA THR A 6 -4.00 8.13 -0.31
C THR A 6 -4.02 9.12 -1.47
N ASP A 7 -4.88 10.13 -1.36
CA ASP A 7 -5.08 11.21 -2.34
C ASP A 7 -3.91 12.21 -2.42
N ILE A 8 -2.95 12.16 -1.50
CA ILE A 8 -1.71 12.97 -1.57
C ILE A 8 -0.65 12.36 -2.52
N CYS A 9 -0.98 11.26 -3.20
CA CYS A 9 -0.11 10.66 -4.21
C CYS A 9 0.23 11.66 -5.32
N ILE A 10 1.50 11.69 -5.73
CA ILE A 10 1.98 12.57 -6.80
C ILE A 10 2.31 11.81 -8.11
N ALA A 11 1.84 10.57 -8.24
CA ALA A 11 2.05 9.72 -9.43
C ALA A 11 3.51 9.61 -9.90
N CYS A 12 4.47 9.52 -8.97
CA CYS A 12 5.91 9.56 -9.28
C CYS A 12 6.51 8.24 -9.82
N GLY A 13 5.79 7.12 -9.75
CA GLY A 13 6.28 5.80 -10.20
C GLY A 13 7.02 4.96 -9.16
N SER A 14 7.59 5.57 -8.10
CA SER A 14 8.55 4.89 -7.21
C SER A 14 8.03 3.65 -6.49
N CYS A 15 6.74 3.56 -6.19
CA CYS A 15 6.18 2.43 -5.47
C CYS A 15 5.84 1.22 -6.35
N ILE A 16 5.67 1.40 -7.67
CA ILE A 16 5.23 0.33 -8.59
C ILE A 16 6.29 -0.78 -8.68
N ASP A 17 7.53 -0.39 -8.95
CA ASP A 17 8.64 -1.32 -9.16
C ASP A 17 9.07 -2.05 -7.87
N GLU A 18 8.77 -1.46 -6.71
CA GLU A 18 9.12 -2.01 -5.40
C GLU A 18 8.12 -3.05 -4.89
N CYS A 19 6.96 -3.20 -5.53
CA CYS A 19 5.96 -4.17 -5.11
C CYS A 19 6.34 -5.59 -5.55
N PRO A 20 6.66 -6.52 -4.63
CA PRO A 20 7.16 -7.85 -4.99
C PRO A 20 6.11 -8.76 -5.66
N VAL A 21 4.84 -8.37 -5.61
CA VAL A 21 3.69 -9.13 -6.12
C VAL A 21 2.87 -8.33 -7.14
N SER A 22 3.40 -7.19 -7.60
CA SER A 22 2.74 -6.34 -8.60
C SER A 22 1.27 -6.00 -8.27
N ALA A 23 1.01 -5.67 -7.00
CA ALA A 23 -0.32 -5.30 -6.53
C ALA A 23 -0.68 -3.83 -6.83
N ILE A 24 0.28 -3.01 -7.26
CA ILE A 24 0.11 -1.58 -7.48
C ILE A 24 -0.05 -1.31 -8.98
N VAL A 25 -1.00 -0.46 -9.32
CA VAL A 25 -1.17 0.09 -10.68
C VAL A 25 -1.11 1.60 -10.66
N ASP A 26 -0.74 2.19 -11.79
CA ASP A 26 -0.71 3.63 -11.99
C ASP A 26 -2.12 4.24 -12.01
N ASP A 27 -2.18 5.57 -12.04
CA ASP A 27 -3.39 6.39 -12.09
C ASP A 27 -4.22 6.11 -13.36
N ALA A 28 -3.58 5.86 -14.50
CA ALA A 28 -4.26 5.51 -15.75
C ALA A 28 -5.02 4.17 -15.67
N ASN A 29 -4.56 3.25 -14.81
CA ASN A 29 -5.16 1.93 -14.60
C ASN A 29 -5.90 1.82 -13.25
N ASN A 30 -6.11 2.92 -12.55
CA ASN A 30 -6.85 2.94 -11.30
C ASN A 30 -8.34 2.62 -11.54
N PRO A 31 -8.89 1.51 -10.98
CA PRO A 31 -10.27 1.10 -11.21
C PRO A 31 -11.31 2.05 -10.60
N GLU A 32 -10.91 2.91 -9.67
CA GLU A 32 -11.75 3.95 -9.06
C GLU A 32 -11.78 5.24 -9.90
N GLY A 33 -10.91 5.36 -10.91
CA GLY A 33 -10.83 6.54 -11.77
C GLY A 33 -10.29 7.79 -11.07
N GLU A 34 -9.48 7.61 -10.02
CA GLU A 34 -8.87 8.70 -9.26
C GLU A 34 -7.42 8.97 -9.71
N ASP A 35 -6.99 10.22 -9.61
CA ASP A 35 -5.64 10.70 -9.96
C ASP A 35 -4.59 10.32 -8.91
N ARG A 36 -4.58 9.05 -8.52
CA ARG A 36 -3.60 8.43 -7.61
C ARG A 36 -3.36 6.99 -8.03
N TYR A 37 -2.23 6.46 -7.61
CA TYR A 37 -1.96 5.03 -7.79
C TYR A 37 -2.88 4.19 -6.90
N TYR A 38 -3.14 2.96 -7.33
CA TYR A 38 -4.09 2.07 -6.68
C TYR A 38 -3.43 0.76 -6.28
N VAL A 39 -3.80 0.26 -5.09
CA VAL A 39 -3.34 -1.02 -4.55
C VAL A 39 -4.49 -2.01 -4.60
N TYR A 40 -4.33 -3.10 -5.35
CA TYR A 40 -5.24 -4.24 -5.32
C TYR A 40 -5.09 -4.97 -3.97
N ALA A 41 -6.05 -4.73 -3.09
CA ALA A 41 -6.04 -5.25 -1.72
C ALA A 41 -6.07 -6.78 -1.64
N ASP A 42 -6.65 -7.41 -2.65
CA ASP A 42 -6.72 -8.86 -2.85
C ASP A 42 -5.42 -9.45 -3.41
N LYS A 43 -4.44 -8.63 -3.81
CA LYS A 43 -3.09 -9.04 -4.24
C LYS A 43 -2.00 -8.62 -3.26
N CYS A 44 -2.24 -7.58 -2.48
CA CYS A 44 -1.24 -7.05 -1.56
C CYS A 44 -0.96 -8.03 -0.40
N VAL A 45 0.33 -8.25 -0.14
CA VAL A 45 0.82 -9.14 0.93
C VAL A 45 1.54 -8.37 2.05
N GLU A 46 1.50 -7.03 2.06
CA GLU A 46 2.30 -6.14 2.95
C GLU A 46 3.80 -6.46 2.98
N CYS A 47 4.31 -7.02 1.88
CA CYS A 47 5.65 -7.57 1.78
C CYS A 47 5.98 -8.63 2.86
N VAL A 48 5.00 -9.27 3.47
CA VAL A 48 5.23 -10.43 4.36
C VAL A 48 6.02 -11.48 3.59
N SER A 49 7.11 -11.99 4.18
CA SER A 49 8.08 -12.91 3.57
C SER A 49 8.98 -12.32 2.47
N TYR A 50 8.88 -11.00 2.18
CA TYR A 50 9.74 -10.31 1.22
C TYR A 50 10.60 -9.23 1.87
N ASN A 51 10.02 -8.41 2.74
CA ASN A 51 10.68 -7.28 3.40
C ASN A 51 10.20 -7.12 4.85
N GLU A 52 11.00 -6.46 5.68
CA GLU A 52 10.64 -6.16 7.08
C GLU A 52 9.50 -5.14 7.20
N GLN A 53 9.26 -4.33 6.15
CA GLN A 53 8.17 -3.37 6.02
C GLN A 53 7.72 -3.26 4.56
N PRO A 54 6.54 -2.69 4.26
CA PRO A 54 6.12 -2.46 2.87
C PRO A 54 7.13 -1.59 2.10
N ALA A 55 7.76 -2.17 1.08
CA ALA A 55 8.79 -1.50 0.27
C ALA A 55 8.23 -0.27 -0.46
N CYS A 56 6.99 -0.35 -0.94
CA CYS A 56 6.28 0.79 -1.53
C CYS A 56 6.23 2.00 -0.60
N ALA A 57 6.04 1.80 0.70
CA ALA A 57 6.02 2.90 1.67
C ALA A 57 7.42 3.49 1.89
N SER A 58 8.45 2.64 1.83
CA SER A 58 9.86 3.07 1.97
C SER A 58 10.34 3.88 0.78
N ALA A 59 9.82 3.58 -0.42
CA ALA A 59 10.20 4.26 -1.65
C ALA A 59 9.33 5.47 -1.98
N CYS A 60 8.20 5.67 -1.29
CA CYS A 60 7.31 6.79 -1.57
C CYS A 60 7.97 8.11 -1.11
N PRO A 61 8.16 9.09 -2.01
CA PRO A 61 8.74 10.38 -1.63
C PRO A 61 7.76 11.30 -0.90
N THR A 62 6.47 10.96 -0.89
CA THR A 62 5.43 11.71 -0.20
C THR A 62 5.17 11.05 1.16
N ASP A 63 5.55 11.74 2.22
CA ASP A 63 5.32 11.29 3.60
C ASP A 63 3.83 11.13 3.90
N GLY A 64 3.47 10.09 4.66
CA GLY A 64 2.07 9.76 4.97
C GLY A 64 1.23 9.23 3.80
N CYS A 65 1.78 9.11 2.58
CA CYS A 65 1.01 8.73 1.40
C CYS A 65 0.49 7.30 1.44
N ILE A 66 1.29 6.38 2.00
CA ILE A 66 0.94 4.96 2.10
C ILE A 66 0.54 4.64 3.52
N VAL A 67 -0.70 4.20 3.69
CA VAL A 67 -1.35 3.95 4.98
C VAL A 67 -1.77 2.49 5.12
N TRP A 68 -1.91 2.03 6.35
CA TRP A 68 -2.45 0.70 6.62
C TRP A 68 -3.95 0.66 6.31
N SER A 69 -4.41 -0.45 5.72
CA SER A 69 -5.81 -0.69 5.39
C SER A 69 -6.27 -2.06 5.88
N ASP A 70 -7.55 -2.34 5.63
CA ASP A 70 -8.26 -3.51 6.10
C ASP A 70 -7.57 -4.84 5.76
N VAL A 71 -7.76 -5.80 6.66
CA VAL A 71 -7.32 -7.18 6.44
C VAL A 71 -8.26 -7.85 5.45
N VAL A 72 -7.74 -8.14 4.26
CA VAL A 72 -8.41 -8.97 3.26
C VAL A 72 -8.22 -10.45 3.61
N SER A 73 -9.34 -11.17 3.74
CA SER A 73 -9.36 -12.61 4.00
C SER A 73 -8.55 -13.39 2.95
N GLY A 74 -7.73 -14.34 3.40
CA GLY A 74 -6.93 -15.21 2.53
C GLY A 74 -5.59 -14.63 2.07
N GLN A 75 -5.31 -13.36 2.36
CA GLN A 75 -4.00 -12.75 2.15
C GLN A 75 -3.17 -12.83 3.45
N PRO A 76 -1.81 -12.94 3.40
CA PRO A 76 -0.93 -12.95 4.58
C PRO A 76 -1.20 -11.77 5.51
N SER A 77 -0.75 -11.78 6.77
CA SER A 77 -0.75 -10.56 7.59
C SER A 77 0.40 -10.25 8.52
N ARG A 78 0.69 -8.95 8.71
CA ARG A 78 1.63 -8.50 9.75
C ARG A 78 0.92 -8.51 11.10
N ASP A 79 1.27 -9.50 11.92
CA ASP A 79 0.67 -9.70 13.25
C ASP A 79 1.02 -8.60 14.25
N ASN A 80 2.08 -7.82 13.98
CA ASN A 80 2.52 -6.72 14.83
C ASN A 80 1.83 -5.38 14.52
N ILE A 81 0.90 -5.34 13.54
CA ILE A 81 0.12 -4.17 13.19
C ILE A 81 -1.32 -4.39 13.63
N GLY A 82 -1.71 -3.74 14.73
CA GLY A 82 -3.03 -3.83 15.32
C GLY A 82 -4.13 -3.26 14.41
N GLY A 83 -5.37 -3.71 14.63
CA GLY A 83 -6.53 -3.28 13.85
C GLY A 83 -6.82 -1.78 13.97
N GLU A 84 -6.43 -1.17 15.09
CA GLU A 84 -6.53 0.27 15.33
C GLU A 84 -5.68 1.12 14.38
N LEU A 85 -4.60 0.55 13.84
CA LEU A 85 -3.77 1.23 12.85
C LEU A 85 -4.31 1.04 11.43
N ARG A 86 -5.20 0.07 11.20
CA ARG A 86 -5.72 -0.31 9.88
C ARG A 86 -6.98 0.48 9.51
N ASP A 87 -6.95 1.77 9.74
CA ASP A 87 -8.07 2.68 9.55
C ASP A 87 -8.03 3.47 8.23
N GLY A 88 -7.01 3.22 7.39
CA GLY A 88 -6.79 3.96 6.15
C GLY A 88 -6.29 5.38 6.38
N SER A 89 -5.80 5.71 7.58
CA SER A 89 -5.25 7.02 7.93
C SER A 89 -3.87 6.94 8.55
N THR A 90 -3.54 5.83 9.22
CA THR A 90 -2.22 5.64 9.84
C THR A 90 -1.15 5.34 8.79
N PRO A 91 -0.08 6.15 8.69
CA PRO A 91 1.04 5.90 7.80
C PRO A 91 1.75 4.57 8.10
N VAL A 92 2.21 3.89 7.05
CA VAL A 92 3.04 2.70 7.16
C VAL A 92 4.43 3.03 7.72
N ILE A 93 4.96 4.20 7.32
CA ILE A 93 6.21 4.76 7.80
C ILE A 93 5.91 6.19 8.25
N ALA A 94 6.49 6.58 9.38
CA ALA A 94 6.37 7.89 10.00
C ALA A 94 7.68 8.68 9.89
#